data_AF-A0A9C9Z4X8-F1
#
_entry.id   AF-A0A9C9Z4X8-F1
#
_cell.length_a   1.000
_cell.length_b   1.000
_cell.length_c   1.000
_cell.angle_alpha   90.00
_cell.angle_beta   90.00
_cell.angle_gamma   90.00
#
_symmetry.space_group_name_H-M   'P 1'
#
loop_
_entity.id
_entity.type
_entity.pdbx_description
1 polymer ?
#
loop_
_entity_poly.entity_id
_entity_poly.type
_entity_poly.pdbx_seq_one_letter_code
_entity_poly.pdbx_strand_id
1 'polypeptide(L)'
;MVRRVIKWSSLKVLKQRLITAAILIPLVIWAIFSLSSSTINIVFAALALIGAWEWGAMIQLRSVGLRLGYVGLVALVIGALSLLASGSMSVTMAVLVLAVFWWFLSIAWIRRYRGQTGLSSRASAWGAAAGVLVIVPWWFAMSQLHAFGEQGPWWLFFLI
;
A
#
# COMPACT_ATOMS: atom_id res chain seq x y z
N MET A 1 -11.86 -1.38 43.10
CA MET A 1 -11.50 -1.83 41.74
C MET A 1 -10.98 -0.62 40.97
N VAL A 2 -9.66 -0.41 40.95
CA VAL A 2 -9.02 0.85 40.51
C VAL A 2 -8.95 0.92 38.99
N ARG A 3 -9.68 1.89 38.39
CA ARG A 3 -9.47 2.30 36.99
C ARG A 3 -8.11 2.98 36.90
N ARG A 4 -7.12 2.28 36.33
CA ARG A 4 -5.81 2.85 36.01
C ARG A 4 -6.00 3.76 34.79
N VAL A 5 -6.29 5.04 35.02
CA VAL A 5 -6.27 6.06 33.96
C VAL A 5 -4.82 6.17 33.48
N ILE A 6 -4.55 5.65 32.29
CA ILE A 6 -3.23 5.75 31.65
C ILE A 6 -2.99 7.23 31.37
N LYS A 7 -2.17 7.88 32.21
CA LYS A 7 -1.76 9.28 32.03
C LYS A 7 -0.69 9.31 30.94
N TRP A 8 -1.14 9.28 29.68
CA TRP A 8 -0.29 9.53 28.53
C TRP A 8 0.33 10.92 28.69
N SER A 9 1.64 11.01 28.86
CA SER A 9 2.33 12.29 28.67
C SER A 9 2.31 12.58 27.16
N SER A 10 1.21 13.19 26.71
CA SER A 10 0.91 13.51 25.31
C SER A 10 2.08 14.16 24.58
N LEU A 11 2.86 14.95 25.30
CA LEU A 11 4.06 15.62 24.79
C LEU A 11 5.16 14.66 24.30
N LYS A 12 5.41 13.53 24.97
CA LYS A 12 6.45 12.57 24.52
C LYS A 12 6.03 11.85 23.23
N VAL A 13 4.76 11.43 23.17
CA VAL A 13 4.21 10.74 21.98
C VAL A 13 4.11 11.70 20.79
N LEU A 14 3.71 12.95 21.02
CA LEU A 14 3.67 13.98 19.99
C LEU A 14 5.06 14.32 19.46
N LYS A 15 6.05 14.46 20.36
CA LYS A 15 7.45 14.65 19.98
C LYS A 15 7.98 13.52 19.11
N GLN A 16 7.71 12.26 19.48
CA GLN A 16 8.11 11.09 18.69
C GLN A 16 7.57 11.19 17.26
N ARG A 17 6.24 11.37 17.11
CA ARG A 17 5.57 11.44 15.80
C ARG A 17 6.07 12.61 14.94
N LEU A 18 6.31 13.77 15.58
CA LEU A 18 6.82 14.95 14.89
C LEU A 18 8.25 14.72 14.39
N ILE A 19 9.11 14.10 15.20
CA ILE A 19 10.49 13.79 14.81
C ILE A 19 10.51 12.77 13.67
N THR A 20 9.71 11.69 13.73
CA THR A 20 9.66 10.72 12.62
C THR A 20 9.16 11.37 11.34
N ALA A 21 8.10 12.19 11.40
CA ALA A 21 7.60 12.91 10.23
C ALA A 21 8.66 13.89 9.67
N ALA A 22 9.33 14.65 10.54
CA ALA A 22 10.36 15.60 10.15
C ALA A 22 11.57 14.95 9.47
N ILE A 23 11.87 13.68 9.78
CA ILE A 23 12.94 12.92 9.12
C ILE A 23 12.42 12.26 7.82
N LEU A 24 11.24 11.65 7.86
CA LEU A 24 10.71 10.91 6.71
C LEU A 24 10.31 11.81 5.54
N ILE A 25 9.74 12.99 5.79
CA ILE A 25 9.34 13.93 4.74
C ILE A 25 10.53 14.30 3.82
N PRO A 26 11.65 14.86 4.34
CA PRO A 26 12.78 15.21 3.49
C PRO A 26 13.45 13.98 2.88
N LEU A 27 13.45 12.83 3.56
CA LEU A 27 13.96 11.57 3.02
C LEU A 27 13.16 11.12 1.79
N VAL A 28 11.82 11.18 1.85
CA VAL A 28 10.93 10.80 0.74
C VAL A 28 11.09 11.78 -0.42
N ILE A 29 11.12 13.10 -0.15
CA ILE A 29 11.34 14.12 -1.18
C ILE A 29 12.68 13.88 -1.87
N TRP A 30 13.75 13.67 -1.10
CA TRP A 30 15.06 13.35 -1.63
C TRP A 30 15.04 12.08 -2.50
N ALA A 31 14.38 11.01 -2.03
CA ALA A 31 14.25 9.77 -2.78
C ALA A 31 13.53 9.99 -4.13
N ILE A 32 12.47 10.80 -4.16
CA ILE A 32 11.69 11.09 -5.38
C ILE A 32 12.52 11.81 -6.44
N PHE A 33 13.30 12.81 -6.05
CA PHE A 33 14.06 13.62 -7.01
C PHE A 33 15.45 13.05 -7.33
N SER A 34 16.06 12.30 -6.39
CA SER A 34 17.44 11.84 -6.54
C SER A 34 17.56 10.43 -7.11
N LEU A 35 16.55 9.57 -6.96
CA LEU A 35 16.63 8.19 -7.43
C LEU A 35 16.18 8.06 -8.88
N SER A 36 16.83 7.15 -9.62
CA SER A 36 16.36 6.73 -10.93
C SER A 36 14.99 6.06 -10.84
N SER A 37 14.21 6.08 -11.92
CA SER A 37 12.89 5.44 -11.97
C SER A 37 12.95 3.94 -11.66
N SER A 38 14.03 3.25 -12.06
CA SER A 38 14.23 1.84 -11.71
C SER A 38 14.48 1.65 -10.21
N THR A 39 15.30 2.50 -9.60
CA THR A 39 15.63 2.37 -8.17
C THR A 39 14.44 2.72 -7.29
N ILE A 40 13.71 3.80 -7.59
CA ILE A 40 12.53 4.17 -6.79
C ILE A 40 11.39 3.17 -6.92
N ASN A 41 11.22 2.56 -8.10
CA ASN A 41 10.26 1.47 -8.30
C ASN A 41 10.53 0.29 -7.35
N ILE A 42 11.81 -0.08 -7.17
CA ILE A 42 12.21 -1.12 -6.20
C ILE A 42 11.89 -0.71 -4.77
N VAL A 43 12.12 0.57 -4.41
CA VAL A 43 11.77 1.10 -3.09
C VAL A 43 10.26 1.02 -2.86
N PHE A 44 9.44 1.46 -3.81
CA PHE A 44 7.98 1.35 -3.70
C PHE A 44 7.52 -0.12 -3.65
N ALA A 45 8.16 -1.02 -4.41
CA ALA A 45 7.86 -2.44 -4.36
C ALA A 45 8.15 -3.02 -2.96
N ALA A 46 9.29 -2.66 -2.36
CA ALA A 46 9.62 -3.07 -1.00
C ALA A 46 8.59 -2.56 0.01
N LEU A 47 8.17 -1.30 -0.10
CA LEU A 47 7.10 -0.73 0.74
C LEU A 47 5.76 -1.45 0.54
N ALA A 48 5.43 -1.82 -0.70
CA ALA A 48 4.23 -2.59 -1.00
C ALA A 48 4.25 -3.98 -0.34
N LEU A 49 5.41 -4.66 -0.33
CA LEU A 49 5.56 -5.97 0.32
C LEU A 49 5.48 -5.88 1.85
N ILE A 50 6.05 -4.83 2.45
CA ILE A 50 5.86 -4.53 3.87
C ILE A 50 4.38 -4.29 4.16
N GLY A 51 3.71 -3.49 3.31
CA GLY A 51 2.27 -3.27 3.39
C GLY A 51 1.46 -4.57 3.29
N ALA A 52 1.85 -5.49 2.39
CA ALA A 52 1.20 -6.78 2.24
C ALA A 52 1.36 -7.66 3.49
N TRP A 53 2.53 -7.64 4.12
CA TRP A 53 2.77 -8.35 5.37
C TRP A 53 1.85 -7.85 6.50
N GLU A 54 1.79 -6.53 6.68
CA GLU A 54 0.92 -5.89 7.68
C GLU A 54 -0.57 -6.12 7.38
N TRP A 55 -0.96 -6.03 6.10
CA TRP A 55 -2.32 -6.33 5.68
C TRP A 55 -2.71 -7.77 6.01
N GLY A 56 -1.79 -8.72 5.78
CA GLY A 56 -2.00 -10.11 6.13
C GLY A 56 -2.27 -10.31 7.63
N ALA A 57 -1.63 -9.52 8.48
CA ALA A 57 -1.90 -9.49 9.91
C ALA A 57 -3.31 -8.94 10.23
N MET A 58 -3.74 -7.87 9.55
CA MET A 58 -5.06 -7.25 9.74
C MET A 58 -6.22 -8.19 9.39
N ILE A 59 -6.08 -9.00 8.33
CA ILE A 59 -7.10 -9.99 7.93
C ILE A 59 -6.99 -11.32 8.67
N GLN A 60 -6.25 -11.33 9.78
CA GLN A 60 -6.08 -12.46 10.69
C GLN A 60 -5.52 -13.73 10.02
N LEU A 61 -4.62 -13.60 9.04
CA LEU A 61 -3.83 -14.76 8.59
C LEU A 61 -2.91 -15.16 9.75
N ARG A 62 -3.31 -16.20 10.49
CA ARG A 62 -2.67 -16.57 11.77
C ARG A 62 -1.31 -17.25 11.59
N SER A 63 -1.11 -17.99 10.50
CA SER A 63 0.16 -18.67 10.25
C SER A 63 1.12 -17.77 9.48
N VAL A 64 2.39 -17.79 9.91
CA VAL A 64 3.49 -17.11 9.22
C VAL A 64 3.61 -17.59 7.77
N GLY A 65 3.42 -18.89 7.52
CA GLY A 65 3.45 -19.47 6.17
C GLY A 65 2.38 -18.88 5.24
N LEU A 66 1.15 -18.66 5.73
CA LEU A 66 0.11 -18.02 4.91
C LEU A 66 0.41 -16.55 4.64
N ARG A 67 1.03 -15.83 5.58
CA ARG A 67 1.47 -14.45 5.36
C ARG A 67 2.60 -14.36 4.35
N LEU A 68 3.58 -15.26 4.43
CA LEU A 68 4.65 -15.37 3.43
C LEU A 68 4.09 -15.74 2.06
N GLY A 69 3.12 -16.66 1.99
CA GLY A 69 2.42 -16.99 0.75
C GLY A 69 1.68 -15.78 0.17
N TYR A 70 1.02 -14.97 1.01
CA TYR A 70 0.36 -13.74 0.60
C TYR A 70 1.35 -12.68 0.07
N VAL A 71 2.45 -12.42 0.79
CA VAL A 71 3.50 -11.51 0.33
C VAL A 71 4.15 -12.03 -0.96
N GLY A 72 4.37 -13.34 -1.07
CA GLY A 72 4.87 -13.98 -2.28
C GLY A 72 3.93 -13.80 -3.47
N LEU A 73 2.61 -13.94 -3.25
CA LEU A 73 1.61 -13.64 -4.28
C LEU A 73 1.69 -12.19 -4.73
N VAL A 74 1.76 -11.23 -3.80
CA VAL A 74 1.88 -9.80 -4.13
C VAL A 74 3.18 -9.53 -4.90
N ALA A 75 4.30 -10.12 -4.48
CA ALA A 75 5.58 -10.02 -5.17
C ALA A 75 5.52 -10.57 -6.60
N LEU A 76 4.87 -11.71 -6.81
CA LEU A 76 4.67 -12.31 -8.13
C LEU A 76 3.84 -11.40 -9.03
N VAL A 77 2.76 -10.81 -8.51
CA VAL A 77 1.93 -9.87 -9.29
C VAL A 77 2.72 -8.61 -9.65
N ILE A 78 3.47 -8.03 -8.70
CA ILE A 78 4.35 -6.88 -8.94
C ILE A 78 5.41 -7.19 -10.00
N GLY A 79 6.05 -8.36 -9.91
CA GLY A 79 7.04 -8.80 -10.89
C GLY A 79 6.44 -9.00 -12.28
N ALA A 80 5.30 -9.68 -12.36
CA ALA A 80 4.59 -9.89 -13.62
C ALA A 80 4.17 -8.55 -14.26
N LEU A 81 3.62 -7.62 -13.49
CA LEU A 81 3.23 -6.30 -14.00
C LEU A 81 4.44 -5.46 -14.43
N SER A 82 5.58 -5.55 -13.72
CA SER A 82 6.81 -4.86 -14.11
C SER A 82 7.28 -5.31 -15.50
N LEU A 83 7.17 -6.61 -15.80
CA LEU A 83 7.53 -7.17 -17.10
C LEU A 83 6.50 -6.82 -18.19
N LEU A 84 5.20 -6.92 -17.88
CA LEU A 84 4.11 -6.74 -18.84
C LEU A 84 3.81 -5.28 -19.18
N ALA A 85 4.02 -4.35 -18.23
CA ALA A 85 3.74 -2.93 -18.43
C ALA A 85 4.88 -2.17 -19.11
N SER A 86 6.06 -2.78 -19.23
CA SER A 86 7.23 -2.20 -19.90
C SER A 86 6.90 -1.90 -21.37
N GLY A 87 6.51 -0.67 -21.67
CA GLY A 87 6.16 -0.19 -23.02
C GLY A 87 4.71 -0.38 -23.45
N SER A 88 3.83 -0.96 -22.61
CA SER A 88 2.42 -1.18 -22.96
C SER A 88 1.49 -0.22 -22.23
N MET A 89 1.05 0.81 -22.96
CA MET A 89 0.06 1.78 -22.47
C MET A 89 -1.28 1.10 -22.16
N SER A 90 -1.67 0.09 -22.96
CA SER A 90 -2.92 -0.64 -22.77
C SER A 90 -2.94 -1.41 -21.44
N VAL A 91 -1.84 -2.08 -21.08
CA VAL A 91 -1.72 -2.78 -19.79
C VAL A 91 -1.76 -1.78 -18.64
N THR A 92 -1.04 -0.66 -18.79
CA THR A 92 -1.03 0.41 -17.78
C THR A 92 -2.44 0.93 -17.50
N MET A 93 -3.18 1.29 -18.55
CA MET A 93 -4.54 1.80 -18.43
C MET A 93 -5.51 0.75 -17.88
N ALA A 94 -5.38 -0.52 -18.30
CA ALA A 94 -6.22 -1.59 -17.78
C ALA A 94 -6.07 -1.75 -16.25
N VAL A 95 -4.84 -1.76 -15.74
CA VAL A 95 -4.58 -1.86 -14.28
C VAL A 95 -5.17 -0.67 -13.54
N LEU A 96 -5.00 0.55 -14.05
CA LEU A 96 -5.52 1.76 -13.41
C LEU A 96 -7.05 1.82 -13.42
N VAL A 97 -7.70 1.45 -14.52
CA VAL A 97 -9.18 1.39 -14.61
C VAL A 97 -9.74 0.33 -13.66
N LEU A 98 -9.10 -0.84 -13.59
CA LEU A 98 -9.48 -1.89 -12.63
C LEU A 98 -9.36 -1.41 -11.19
N ALA A 99 -8.31 -0.63 -10.88
CA ALA A 99 -8.13 -0.03 -9.56
C ALA A 99 -9.26 0.94 -9.21
N VAL A 100 -9.62 1.83 -10.14
CA VAL A 100 -10.74 2.76 -9.96
C VAL A 100 -12.05 2.01 -9.73
N PHE A 101 -12.33 0.98 -10.54
CA PHE A 101 -13.52 0.14 -10.36
C PHE A 101 -13.55 -0.54 -8.99
N TRP A 102 -12.40 -1.05 -8.54
CA TRP A 102 -12.27 -1.65 -7.22
C TRP A 102 -12.53 -0.66 -6.08
N TRP A 103 -12.08 0.59 -6.20
CA TRP A 103 -12.36 1.64 -5.20
C TRP A 103 -13.86 1.90 -5.07
N PHE A 104 -14.60 1.99 -6.18
CA PHE A 104 -16.06 2.11 -6.15
C PHE A 104 -16.74 0.91 -5.48
N LEU A 105 -16.29 -0.32 -5.80
CA LEU A 105 -16.80 -1.54 -5.20
C LEU A 105 -16.54 -1.57 -3.67
N SER A 106 -15.35 -1.13 -3.25
CA SER A 106 -14.96 -1.05 -1.85
C SER A 106 -15.83 -0.08 -1.04
N ILE A 107 -16.20 1.07 -1.61
CA ILE A 107 -17.12 2.02 -0.97
C ILE A 107 -18.49 1.36 -0.75
N ALA A 108 -18.99 0.61 -1.73
CA ALA A 108 -20.26 -0.12 -1.59
C ALA A 108 -20.19 -1.20 -0.50
N TRP A 109 -19.05 -1.88 -0.36
CA TRP A 109 -18.81 -2.89 0.65
C TRP A 109 -18.76 -2.35 2.08
N ILE A 110 -18.08 -1.22 2.29
CA ILE A 110 -17.98 -0.58 3.61
C ILE A 110 -19.38 -0.26 4.17
N ARG A 111 -20.33 0.12 3.31
CA ARG A 111 -21.73 0.37 3.71
C ARG A 111 -22.42 -0.88 4.24
N ARG A 112 -22.13 -2.06 3.66
CA ARG A 112 -22.72 -3.36 4.05
C ARG A 112 -22.05 -4.00 5.26
N TYR A 113 -20.83 -3.57 5.62
CA TYR A 113 -20.06 -4.16 6.71
C TYR A 113 -20.48 -3.68 8.11
N ARG A 114 -21.46 -2.76 8.21
CA ARG A 114 -22.06 -2.33 9.47
C ARG A 114 -22.88 -3.47 10.09
N GLY A 115 -22.26 -4.30 10.92
CA GLY A 115 -22.97 -5.23 11.82
C GLY A 115 -22.47 -6.68 11.89
N GLN A 116 -21.43 -7.07 11.14
CA GLN A 116 -20.90 -8.44 11.19
C GLN A 116 -19.73 -8.53 12.17
N THR A 117 -19.94 -9.16 13.32
CA THR A 117 -18.89 -9.45 14.31
C THR A 117 -18.33 -10.85 14.07
N GLY A 118 -17.22 -10.94 13.33
CA GLY A 118 -16.46 -12.18 13.14
C GLY A 118 -15.92 -12.33 11.72
N LEU A 119 -14.60 -12.51 11.57
CA LEU A 119 -14.00 -12.86 10.29
C LEU A 119 -14.19 -14.37 10.02
N SER A 120 -15.15 -14.71 9.17
CA SER A 120 -15.22 -16.03 8.53
C SER A 120 -14.02 -16.25 7.60
N SER A 121 -13.65 -17.51 7.31
CA SER A 121 -12.61 -17.84 6.32
C SER A 121 -12.89 -17.19 4.95
N ARG A 122 -14.15 -17.10 4.54
CA ARG A 122 -14.58 -16.40 3.33
C ARG A 122 -14.36 -14.88 3.43
N ALA A 123 -14.52 -14.29 4.61
CA ALA A 123 -14.23 -12.88 4.85
C ALA A 123 -12.71 -12.60 4.81
N SER A 124 -11.87 -13.55 5.25
CA SER A 124 -10.40 -13.45 5.14
C SER A 124 -9.94 -13.53 3.68
N ALA A 125 -10.52 -14.41 2.85
CA ALA A 125 -10.21 -14.46 1.41
C ALA A 125 -10.56 -13.16 0.67
N TRP A 126 -11.75 -12.60 0.92
CA TRP A 126 -12.13 -11.29 0.39
C TRP A 126 -11.25 -10.16 0.91
N GLY A 127 -10.85 -10.21 2.19
CA GLY A 127 -9.88 -9.27 2.76
C GLY A 127 -8.50 -9.35 2.10
N ALA A 128 -8.04 -10.56 1.74
CA ALA A 128 -6.78 -10.75 1.03
C ALA A 128 -6.84 -10.16 -0.38
N ALA A 129 -7.91 -10.46 -1.13
CA ALA A 129 -8.16 -9.88 -2.46
C ALA A 129 -8.23 -8.35 -2.40
N ALA A 130 -8.91 -7.80 -1.38
CA ALA A 130 -8.97 -6.37 -1.15
C ALA A 130 -7.59 -5.74 -0.93
N GLY A 131 -6.72 -6.40 -0.16
CA GLY A 131 -5.35 -5.93 0.04
C GLY A 131 -4.55 -5.91 -1.25
N VAL A 132 -4.65 -6.96 -2.09
CA VAL A 132 -3.96 -6.99 -3.39
C VAL A 132 -4.45 -5.83 -4.27
N LEU A 133 -5.76 -5.61 -4.34
CA LEU A 133 -6.38 -4.58 -5.17
C LEU A 133 -6.22 -3.16 -4.63
N VAL A 134 -5.69 -2.99 -3.42
CA VAL A 134 -5.29 -1.68 -2.87
C VAL A 134 -3.78 -1.47 -3.03
N ILE A 135 -2.97 -2.46 -2.67
CA ILE A 135 -1.51 -2.37 -2.61
C ILE A 135 -0.89 -2.36 -4.01
N VAL A 136 -1.30 -3.29 -4.88
CA VAL A 136 -0.69 -3.44 -6.21
C VAL A 136 -0.95 -2.20 -7.07
N PRO A 137 -2.19 -1.66 -7.16
CA PRO A 137 -2.40 -0.45 -7.95
C PRO A 137 -1.72 0.79 -7.38
N TRP A 138 -1.59 0.90 -6.05
CA TRP A 138 -0.85 2.00 -5.44
C TRP A 138 0.62 1.99 -5.90
N TRP A 139 1.30 0.85 -5.76
CA TRP A 139 2.68 0.69 -6.22
C TRP A 139 2.80 0.99 -7.72
N PHE A 140 1.92 0.38 -8.51
CA PHE A 140 1.94 0.50 -9.96
C PHE A 140 1.73 1.96 -10.41
N ALA A 141 0.75 2.67 -9.85
CA ALA A 141 0.50 4.07 -10.19
C ALA A 141 1.69 4.97 -9.83
N MET A 142 2.29 4.80 -8.64
CA MET A 142 3.44 5.59 -8.21
C MET A 142 4.66 5.35 -9.11
N SER A 143 4.95 4.09 -9.44
CA SER A 143 6.07 3.73 -10.31
C SER A 143 5.89 4.26 -11.73
N GLN A 144 4.69 4.10 -12.31
CA GLN A 144 4.40 4.59 -13.66
C GLN A 144 4.41 6.13 -13.72
N LEU A 145 3.91 6.81 -12.68
CA LEU A 145 3.91 8.27 -12.61
C LEU A 145 5.33 8.84 -12.48
N HIS A 146 6.19 8.22 -11.67
CA HIS A 146 7.59 8.65 -11.56
C HIS A 146 8.35 8.46 -12.87
N ALA A 147 8.08 7.36 -13.59
CA ALA A 147 8.66 7.08 -14.90
C ALA A 147 8.04 7.92 -16.04
N PHE A 148 6.99 8.70 -15.77
CA PHE A 148 6.25 9.44 -16.79
C PHE A 148 6.99 10.72 -17.22
N GLY A 149 7.91 10.57 -18.16
CA GLY A 149 8.70 11.67 -18.73
C GLY A 149 9.59 12.36 -17.68
N GLU A 150 10.21 13.49 -18.08
CA GLU A 150 11.11 14.22 -17.17
C GLU A 150 10.40 14.89 -16.00
N GLN A 151 9.10 15.15 -16.13
CA GLN A 151 8.30 15.81 -15.10
C GLN A 151 7.67 14.83 -14.10
N GLY A 152 7.77 13.51 -14.32
CA GLY A 152 7.18 12.48 -13.47
C GLY A 152 7.40 12.67 -11.96
N PRO A 153 8.64 12.96 -11.50
CA PRO A 153 8.91 13.24 -10.09
C PRO A 153 8.14 14.44 -9.52
N TRP A 154 7.91 15.48 -10.33
CA TRP A 154 7.14 16.66 -9.92
C TRP A 154 5.65 16.34 -9.76
N TRP A 155 5.07 15.60 -10.70
CA TRP A 155 3.69 15.14 -10.60
C TRP A 155 3.47 14.25 -9.38
N LEU A 156 4.44 13.37 -9.10
CA LEU A 156 4.41 12.52 -7.93
C LEU A 156 4.47 13.37 -6.65
N PHE A 157 5.38 14.33 -6.56
CA PHE A 157 5.48 15.24 -5.41
C PHE A 157 4.18 16.03 -5.16
N PHE A 158 3.47 16.46 -6.21
CA PHE A 158 2.18 17.16 -6.05
C PHE A 158 1.08 16.26 -5.47
N LEU A 159 1.18 14.95 -5.65
CA LEU A 159 0.15 13.99 -5.27
C LEU A 159 0.29 13.46 -3.83
N ILE A 160 1.46 13.58 -3.21
CA ILE A 160 1.77 13.15 -1.84
C ILE A 160 1.71 14.29 -0.83
#